data_AF-A0A0F9L605-F1
#
_entry.id   AF-A0A0F9L605-F1
#
_cell.length_a   1.000
_cell.length_b   1.000
_cell.length_c   1.000
_cell.angle_alpha   90.00
_cell.angle_beta   90.00
_cell.angle_gamma   90.00
#
_symmetry.space_group_name_H-M   'P 1'
#
loop_
_entity.id
_entity.type
_entity.pdbx_description
1 polymer ?
#
loop_
_entity_poly.entity_id
_entity_poly.type
_entity_poly.pdbx_seq_one_letter_code
_entity_poly.pdbx_strand_id
1 'polypeptide(L)'
;MQSLVKSLNLKNVSELKDVAREHNITGFSSLKKADLITLLTQNMKSKGFYENLNEKLTETMVIFMDLILEEGNARKYTDLKIDFLDIRSASTFYKIFNQISTYGLIYEEGVKSGETIIYTPKELVKGLQEIVVEKSKLMPKERKSEEISEDDFDDDMTLYTSFKTINGLLYSSYLPIESLRVFLTKNNINGEGSKKDLINKALYDSNIKLEEIMDQLFSKAFLQDICIGLQIPKSGIKAEIINRILKKLPLQEIKTPKIVKKEEIIASVGSSAVEVSKERVKIPKPPKPRKISDEILYEDPERFVGYLKKLKPVKPKDESYLEQFIYGILYAKFNEKVKLQEKGRRGKSRYDITLADKVIIELKVATSKTTISGGLGQLQMYLSEQGVYKYGILGVYDNSTSKNLKSQVKEKYGNVFIVIW
;
A
#
# COMPACT_ATOMS: atom_id res chain seq x y z
N MET A 1 -4.20 5.42 -37.72
CA MET A 1 -4.68 4.20 -37.04
C MET A 1 -5.68 4.64 -35.98
N GLN A 2 -6.85 4.02 -35.89
CA GLN A 2 -7.93 4.39 -34.94
C GLN A 2 -7.44 4.32 -33.48
N SER A 3 -7.91 5.23 -32.62
CA SER A 3 -7.45 5.34 -31.23
C SER A 3 -7.76 4.05 -30.46
N LEU A 4 -8.93 3.47 -30.68
CA LEU A 4 -9.33 2.19 -30.09
C LEU A 4 -8.43 1.02 -30.52
N VAL A 5 -8.08 0.93 -31.81
CA VAL A 5 -7.18 -0.13 -32.31
C VAL A 5 -5.78 0.01 -31.71
N LYS A 6 -5.27 1.24 -31.57
CA LYS A 6 -3.99 1.51 -30.87
C LYS A 6 -4.09 1.03 -29.42
N SER A 7 -5.15 1.39 -28.71
CA SER A 7 -5.37 1.02 -27.31
C SER A 7 -5.48 -0.50 -27.10
N LEU A 8 -6.26 -1.20 -27.92
CA LEU A 8 -6.38 -2.66 -27.86
C LEU A 8 -5.04 -3.36 -28.16
N ASN A 9 -4.19 -2.78 -29.01
CA ASN A 9 -2.86 -3.34 -29.27
C ASN A 9 -1.94 -3.33 -28.04
N LEU A 10 -2.18 -2.48 -27.05
CA LEU A 10 -1.44 -2.45 -25.79
C LEU A 10 -1.72 -3.70 -24.93
N LYS A 11 -2.88 -4.32 -25.11
CA LYS A 11 -3.28 -5.53 -24.39
C LYS A 11 -2.68 -6.79 -25.01
N ASN A 12 -2.34 -7.77 -24.19
CA ASN A 12 -1.95 -9.10 -24.63
C ASN A 12 -3.17 -9.93 -25.05
N VAL A 13 -2.95 -11.11 -25.64
CA VAL A 13 -4.05 -11.96 -26.13
C VAL A 13 -5.00 -12.37 -25.01
N SER A 14 -4.50 -12.66 -23.82
CA SER A 14 -5.35 -13.02 -22.67
C SER A 14 -6.27 -11.86 -22.28
N GLU A 15 -5.71 -10.66 -22.13
CA GLU A 15 -6.46 -9.46 -21.76
C GLU A 15 -7.52 -9.11 -22.81
N LEU A 16 -7.22 -9.28 -24.10
CA LEU A 16 -8.21 -9.09 -25.18
C LEU A 16 -9.36 -10.10 -25.09
N LYS A 17 -9.05 -11.35 -24.75
CA LYS A 17 -10.08 -12.38 -24.53
C LYS A 17 -10.93 -12.08 -23.30
N ASP A 18 -10.37 -11.43 -22.28
CA ASP A 18 -11.13 -10.98 -21.12
C ASP A 18 -12.12 -9.88 -21.50
N VAL A 19 -11.67 -8.87 -22.26
CA VAL A 19 -12.58 -7.84 -22.79
C VAL A 19 -13.72 -8.50 -23.58
N ALA A 20 -13.42 -9.49 -24.43
CA ALA A 20 -14.46 -10.19 -25.19
C ALA A 20 -15.46 -10.91 -24.27
N ARG A 21 -14.98 -11.59 -23.23
CA ARG A 21 -15.81 -12.30 -22.25
C ARG A 21 -16.69 -11.33 -21.45
N GLU A 22 -16.10 -10.24 -20.98
CA GLU A 22 -16.83 -9.21 -20.22
C GLU A 22 -17.90 -8.51 -21.04
N HIS A 23 -17.87 -8.59 -22.37
CA HIS A 23 -18.91 -8.03 -23.25
C HIS A 23 -19.78 -9.11 -23.92
N ASN A 24 -19.73 -10.35 -23.42
CA ASN A 24 -20.49 -11.50 -23.96
C ASN A 24 -20.27 -11.72 -25.47
N ILE A 25 -19.11 -11.33 -26.00
CA ILE A 25 -18.76 -11.53 -27.40
C ILE A 25 -18.45 -13.02 -27.58
N THR A 26 -18.98 -13.64 -28.62
CA THR A 26 -18.74 -15.07 -28.91
C THR A 26 -17.71 -15.23 -30.03
N GLY A 27 -17.19 -16.46 -30.21
CA GLY A 27 -16.28 -16.78 -31.33
C GLY A 27 -14.84 -16.27 -31.18
N PHE A 28 -14.44 -15.76 -30.01
CA PHE A 28 -13.10 -15.20 -29.81
C PHE A 28 -12.03 -16.22 -29.37
N SER A 29 -12.42 -17.42 -28.93
CA SER A 29 -11.53 -18.35 -28.22
C SER A 29 -10.36 -18.85 -29.07
N SER A 30 -10.57 -19.06 -30.38
CA SER A 30 -9.57 -19.54 -31.34
C SER A 30 -8.85 -18.42 -32.10
N LEU A 31 -9.25 -17.16 -31.92
CA LEU A 31 -8.74 -16.04 -32.70
C LEU A 31 -7.33 -15.62 -32.27
N LYS A 32 -6.52 -15.21 -33.27
CA LYS A 32 -5.22 -14.58 -33.06
C LYS A 32 -5.38 -13.11 -32.69
N LYS A 33 -4.31 -12.47 -32.18
CA LYS A 33 -4.35 -11.09 -31.69
C LYS A 33 -4.96 -10.09 -32.68
N ALA A 34 -4.56 -10.14 -33.96
CA ALA A 34 -5.07 -9.23 -34.98
C ALA A 34 -6.58 -9.40 -35.23
N ASP A 35 -7.04 -10.65 -35.31
CA ASP A 35 -8.45 -10.98 -35.52
C ASP A 35 -9.30 -10.64 -34.29
N LEU A 36 -8.76 -10.87 -33.09
CA LEU A 36 -9.37 -10.43 -31.81
C LEU A 36 -9.57 -8.93 -31.77
N ILE A 37 -8.55 -8.15 -32.13
CA ILE A 37 -8.64 -6.68 -32.14
C ILE A 37 -9.70 -6.24 -33.13
N THR A 38 -9.77 -6.88 -34.29
CA THR A 38 -10.78 -6.59 -35.32
C THR A 38 -12.18 -6.87 -34.79
N LEU A 39 -12.40 -8.06 -34.22
CA LEU A 39 -13.67 -8.47 -33.62
C LEU A 39 -14.11 -7.50 -32.51
N LEU A 40 -13.21 -7.17 -31.58
CA LEU A 40 -13.49 -6.24 -30.48
C LEU A 40 -13.81 -4.84 -31.00
N THR A 41 -13.04 -4.34 -31.97
CA THR A 41 -13.26 -3.00 -32.55
C THR A 41 -14.64 -2.89 -33.21
N GLN A 42 -15.10 -3.95 -33.88
CA GLN A 42 -16.43 -3.98 -34.50
C GLN A 42 -17.54 -4.02 -33.44
N ASN A 43 -17.40 -4.90 -32.45
CA ASN A 43 -18.42 -5.06 -31.39
C ASN A 43 -18.53 -3.82 -30.50
N MET A 44 -17.40 -3.24 -30.06
CA MET A 44 -17.38 -2.08 -29.15
C MET A 44 -17.90 -0.79 -29.78
N LYS A 45 -18.11 -0.76 -31.10
CA LYS A 45 -18.75 0.35 -31.81
C LYS A 45 -20.25 0.14 -32.05
N SER A 46 -20.75 -1.06 -31.76
CA SER A 46 -22.16 -1.39 -31.97
C SER A 46 -23.04 -0.78 -30.88
N LYS A 47 -24.32 -0.57 -31.20
CA LYS A 47 -25.32 -0.11 -30.22
C LYS A 47 -25.48 -1.12 -29.06
N GLY A 48 -25.50 -2.41 -29.38
CA GLY A 48 -25.66 -3.48 -28.39
C GLY A 48 -24.55 -3.53 -27.34
N PHE A 49 -23.33 -3.08 -27.68
CA PHE A 49 -22.25 -2.92 -26.71
C PHE A 49 -22.60 -1.89 -25.62
N TYR A 50 -23.10 -0.72 -26.02
CA TYR A 50 -23.46 0.34 -25.07
C TYR A 50 -24.69 -0.04 -24.24
N GLU A 51 -25.64 -0.76 -24.81
CA GLU A 51 -26.80 -1.32 -24.08
C GLU A 51 -26.33 -2.30 -22.99
N ASN A 52 -25.46 -3.26 -23.34
CA ASN A 52 -24.90 -4.20 -22.37
C ASN A 52 -24.07 -3.49 -21.29
N LEU A 53 -23.30 -2.47 -21.68
CA LEU A 53 -22.48 -1.71 -20.76
C LEU A 53 -23.34 -0.91 -19.77
N ASN A 54 -24.44 -0.32 -20.25
CA ASN A 54 -25.37 0.44 -19.40
C ASN A 54 -25.94 -0.42 -18.27
N GLU A 55 -26.22 -1.70 -18.52
CA GLU A 55 -26.69 -2.63 -17.47
C GLU A 55 -25.60 -2.95 -16.44
N LYS A 56 -24.32 -2.99 -16.86
CA LYS A 56 -23.19 -3.38 -16.01
C LYS A 56 -22.58 -2.26 -15.19
N LEU A 57 -22.67 -1.02 -15.66
CA LEU A 57 -22.05 0.12 -14.97
C LEU A 57 -22.81 0.43 -13.67
N THR A 58 -22.11 0.27 -12.55
CA THR A 58 -22.59 0.69 -11.23
C THR A 58 -22.47 2.19 -11.06
N GLU A 59 -23.15 2.74 -10.06
CA GLU A 59 -23.07 4.16 -9.70
C GLU A 59 -21.62 4.64 -9.55
N THR A 60 -20.82 3.89 -8.80
CA THR A 60 -19.41 4.22 -8.56
C THR A 60 -18.56 4.17 -9.84
N MET A 61 -18.85 3.24 -10.77
CA MET A 61 -18.17 3.22 -12.07
C MET A 61 -18.54 4.43 -12.92
N VAL A 62 -19.80 4.88 -12.86
CA VAL A 62 -20.26 6.08 -13.56
C VAL A 62 -19.51 7.32 -13.06
N ILE A 63 -19.39 7.49 -11.73
CA ILE A 63 -18.60 8.57 -11.13
C ILE A 63 -17.15 8.54 -11.63
N PHE A 64 -16.52 7.35 -11.61
CA PHE A 64 -15.15 7.19 -12.08
C PHE A 64 -14.99 7.58 -13.56
N MET A 65 -15.94 7.16 -14.42
CA MET A 65 -15.91 7.49 -15.84
C MET A 65 -16.17 8.98 -16.11
N ASP A 66 -17.07 9.60 -15.33
CA ASP A 66 -17.37 11.04 -15.39
C ASP A 66 -16.09 11.86 -15.21
N LEU A 67 -15.30 11.55 -14.16
CA LEU A 67 -14.02 12.22 -13.88
C LEU A 67 -13.00 12.15 -15.03
N ILE A 68 -13.05 11.10 -15.88
CA ILE A 68 -12.16 10.98 -17.04
C ILE A 68 -12.73 11.72 -18.25
N LEU A 69 -14.05 11.68 -18.42
CA LEU A 69 -14.73 12.23 -19.60
C LEU A 69 -14.88 13.76 -19.54
N GLU A 70 -14.94 14.35 -18.34
CA GLU A 70 -14.98 15.80 -18.14
C GLU A 70 -13.68 16.51 -18.63
N GLU A 71 -12.51 15.87 -18.45
CA GLU A 71 -11.21 16.42 -18.88
C GLU A 71 -10.81 16.03 -20.32
N GLY A 72 -11.78 15.90 -21.22
CA GLY A 72 -11.48 15.59 -22.62
C GLY A 72 -10.89 14.19 -22.78
N ASN A 73 -11.50 13.20 -22.12
CA ASN A 73 -11.26 11.77 -22.25
C ASN A 73 -9.85 11.25 -21.88
N ALA A 74 -9.02 12.07 -21.24
CA ALA A 74 -7.71 11.69 -20.74
C ALA A 74 -7.37 12.47 -19.48
N ARG A 75 -6.81 11.79 -18.48
CA ARG A 75 -6.51 12.36 -17.17
C ARG A 75 -5.24 11.78 -16.58
N LYS A 76 -4.49 12.57 -15.80
CA LYS A 76 -3.36 12.04 -15.03
C LYS A 76 -3.87 11.08 -13.97
N TYR A 77 -3.20 9.94 -13.81
CA TYR A 77 -3.59 8.92 -12.83
C TYR A 77 -3.65 9.48 -11.39
N THR A 78 -2.68 10.32 -11.02
CA THR A 78 -2.62 10.94 -9.69
C THR A 78 -3.81 11.83 -9.42
N ASP A 79 -4.20 12.61 -10.41
CA ASP A 79 -5.26 13.61 -10.28
C ASP A 79 -6.62 12.91 -10.27
N LEU A 80 -6.79 11.91 -11.15
CA LEU A 80 -7.95 11.02 -11.13
C LEU A 80 -8.11 10.30 -9.79
N LYS A 81 -7.00 9.83 -9.20
CA LYS A 81 -7.01 9.17 -7.90
C LYS A 81 -7.42 10.14 -6.80
N ILE A 82 -6.78 11.30 -6.70
CA ILE A 82 -7.09 12.32 -5.68
C ILE A 82 -8.57 12.70 -5.73
N ASP A 83 -9.08 13.05 -6.90
CA ASP A 83 -10.48 13.48 -7.05
C ASP A 83 -11.48 12.36 -6.76
N PHE A 84 -11.15 11.11 -7.10
CA PHE A 84 -12.02 9.99 -6.77
C PHE A 84 -12.01 9.70 -5.26
N LEU A 85 -10.86 9.88 -4.60
CA LEU A 85 -10.69 9.69 -3.17
C LEU A 85 -11.46 10.70 -2.32
N ASP A 86 -11.71 11.90 -2.86
CA ASP A 86 -12.61 12.88 -2.23
C ASP A 86 -14.06 12.36 -2.12
N ILE A 87 -14.41 11.31 -2.88
CA ILE A 87 -15.77 10.80 -3.01
C ILE A 87 -15.91 9.38 -2.42
N ARG A 88 -14.86 8.55 -2.54
CA ARG A 88 -14.87 7.10 -2.24
C ARG A 88 -13.52 6.64 -1.68
N SER A 89 -13.49 5.48 -1.03
CA SER A 89 -12.26 4.91 -0.46
C SER A 89 -11.21 4.48 -1.50
N ALA A 90 -9.95 4.34 -1.07
CA ALA A 90 -8.85 3.85 -1.90
C ALA A 90 -9.06 2.41 -2.39
N SER A 91 -9.58 1.53 -1.53
CA SER A 91 -9.94 0.17 -1.92
C SER A 91 -10.98 0.14 -3.04
N THR A 92 -11.97 1.03 -2.97
CA THR A 92 -12.97 1.23 -4.03
C THR A 92 -12.34 1.74 -5.31
N PHE A 93 -11.42 2.71 -5.23
CA PHE A 93 -10.71 3.23 -6.40
C PHE A 93 -10.03 2.11 -7.20
N TYR A 94 -9.18 1.28 -6.57
CA TYR A 94 -8.46 0.23 -7.29
C TYR A 94 -9.38 -0.85 -7.85
N LYS A 95 -10.42 -1.22 -7.11
CA LYS A 95 -11.42 -2.17 -7.57
C LYS A 95 -12.09 -1.66 -8.86
N ILE A 96 -12.55 -0.41 -8.85
CA ILE A 96 -13.25 0.20 -9.99
C ILE A 96 -12.30 0.44 -11.16
N PHE A 97 -11.08 0.94 -10.90
CA PHE A 97 -10.03 1.10 -11.90
C PHE A 97 -9.76 -0.21 -12.65
N ASN A 98 -9.56 -1.30 -11.92
CA ASN A 98 -9.27 -2.61 -12.51
C ASN A 98 -10.47 -3.16 -13.30
N GLN A 99 -11.69 -3.00 -12.79
CA GLN A 99 -12.91 -3.43 -13.48
C GLN A 99 -13.10 -2.69 -14.80
N ILE A 100 -13.02 -1.35 -14.79
CA ILE A 100 -13.18 -0.52 -15.99
C ILE A 100 -12.06 -0.78 -17.02
N SER A 101 -10.82 -1.01 -16.56
CA SER A 101 -9.71 -1.41 -17.43
C SER A 101 -9.92 -2.80 -18.06
N THR A 102 -10.51 -3.74 -17.31
CA THR A 102 -10.86 -5.08 -17.80
C THR A 102 -11.98 -5.03 -18.83
N TYR A 103 -12.95 -4.15 -18.65
CA TYR A 103 -13.97 -3.85 -19.66
C TYR A 103 -13.39 -3.19 -20.92
N GLY A 104 -12.10 -2.83 -20.93
CA GLY A 104 -11.45 -2.21 -22.07
C GLY A 104 -11.91 -0.78 -22.34
N LEU A 105 -12.44 -0.09 -21.32
CA LEU A 105 -12.95 1.27 -21.44
C LEU A 105 -11.86 2.31 -21.24
N ILE A 106 -10.88 2.02 -20.36
CA ILE A 106 -9.74 2.88 -20.07
C ILE A 106 -8.42 2.17 -20.36
N TYR A 107 -7.39 2.96 -20.65
CA TYR A 107 -6.04 2.50 -20.96
C TYR A 107 -5.00 3.39 -20.30
N GLU A 108 -3.84 2.82 -20.02
CA GLU A 108 -2.68 3.51 -19.43
C GLU A 108 -1.66 3.85 -20.53
N GLU A 109 -1.30 5.13 -20.67
CA GLU A 109 -0.16 5.58 -21.47
C GLU A 109 0.91 6.18 -20.54
N GLY A 110 2.07 5.54 -20.47
CA GLY A 110 3.20 6.05 -19.70
C GLY A 110 3.91 7.17 -20.45
N VAL A 111 4.10 8.32 -19.81
CA VAL A 111 4.92 9.41 -20.35
C VAL A 111 6.34 9.40 -19.77
N LYS A 112 7.29 9.99 -20.51
CA LYS A 112 8.73 9.98 -20.15
C LYS A 112 9.03 10.57 -18.76
N SER A 113 8.15 11.43 -18.24
CA SER A 113 8.23 12.00 -16.88
C SER A 113 8.00 10.98 -15.76
N GLY A 114 7.59 9.74 -16.09
CA GLY A 114 7.19 8.73 -15.10
C GLY A 114 5.76 8.87 -14.61
N GLU A 115 5.03 9.85 -15.14
CA GLU A 115 3.59 10.03 -14.97
C GLU A 115 2.83 9.06 -15.88
N THR A 116 1.65 8.64 -15.43
CA THR A 116 0.77 7.73 -16.18
C THR A 116 -0.52 8.46 -16.49
N ILE A 117 -0.88 8.50 -17.78
CA ILE A 117 -2.13 9.08 -18.26
C ILE A 117 -3.13 7.95 -18.44
N ILE A 118 -4.31 8.13 -17.88
CA ILE A 118 -5.47 7.25 -18.04
C ILE A 118 -6.36 7.88 -19.10
N TYR A 119 -6.74 7.12 -20.12
CA TYR A 119 -7.56 7.67 -21.21
C TYR A 119 -8.56 6.67 -21.76
N THR A 120 -9.66 7.22 -22.28
CA THR A 120 -10.70 6.50 -23.00
C THR A 120 -10.48 6.69 -24.51
N PRO A 121 -10.56 5.63 -25.35
CA PRO A 121 -10.43 5.77 -26.80
C PRO A 121 -11.52 6.68 -27.38
N LYS A 122 -11.13 7.57 -28.30
CA LYS A 122 -12.03 8.60 -28.88
C LYS A 122 -13.31 8.01 -29.47
N GLU A 123 -13.22 6.83 -30.07
CA GLU A 123 -14.38 6.15 -30.68
C GLU A 123 -15.44 5.71 -29.66
N LEU A 124 -15.08 5.58 -28.38
CA LEU A 124 -16.00 5.18 -27.31
C LEU A 124 -16.59 6.38 -26.54
N VAL A 125 -15.94 7.56 -26.62
CA VAL A 125 -16.25 8.73 -25.78
C VAL A 125 -17.72 9.13 -25.88
N LYS A 126 -18.25 9.26 -27.10
CA LYS A 126 -19.63 9.73 -27.30
C LYS A 126 -20.65 8.81 -26.63
N GLY A 127 -20.59 7.50 -26.88
CA GLY A 127 -21.54 6.54 -26.31
C GLY A 127 -21.37 6.39 -24.79
N LEU A 128 -20.15 6.49 -24.28
CA LEU A 128 -19.90 6.49 -22.83
C LEU A 128 -20.44 7.75 -22.16
N GLN A 129 -20.28 8.93 -22.77
CA GLN A 129 -20.84 10.18 -22.26
C GLN A 129 -22.37 10.13 -22.22
N GLU A 130 -23.01 9.56 -23.24
CA GLU A 130 -24.47 9.36 -23.24
C GLU A 130 -24.92 8.52 -22.04
N ILE A 131 -24.27 7.38 -21.79
CA ILE A 131 -24.56 6.52 -20.63
C ILE A 131 -24.31 7.25 -19.31
N VAL A 132 -23.16 7.91 -19.17
CA VAL A 132 -22.78 8.60 -17.93
C VAL A 132 -23.78 9.73 -17.63
N VAL A 133 -24.12 10.56 -18.62
CA VAL A 133 -25.09 11.64 -18.45
C VAL A 133 -26.49 11.10 -18.10
N GLU A 134 -26.93 10.02 -18.73
CA GLU A 134 -28.23 9.40 -18.42
C GLU A 134 -28.27 8.86 -16.99
N LYS A 135 -27.25 8.10 -16.58
CA LYS A 135 -27.18 7.54 -15.23
C LYS A 135 -26.98 8.61 -14.16
N SER A 136 -26.14 9.61 -14.41
CA SER A 136 -25.92 10.72 -13.47
C SER A 136 -27.19 11.54 -13.21
N LYS A 137 -28.14 11.63 -14.16
CA LYS A 137 -29.44 12.28 -13.92
C LYS A 137 -30.32 11.53 -12.92
N LEU A 138 -30.14 10.22 -12.82
CA LEU A 138 -30.89 9.36 -11.90
C LEU A 138 -30.22 9.29 -10.52
N MET A 139 -29.01 9.82 -10.38
CA MET A 139 -28.26 9.85 -9.13
C MET A 139 -28.70 11.04 -8.27
N PRO A 140 -28.66 10.92 -6.93
CA PRO A 140 -28.89 12.06 -6.05
C PRO A 140 -27.93 13.20 -6.40
N LYS A 141 -28.45 14.43 -6.56
CA LYS A 141 -27.64 15.61 -6.94
C LYS A 141 -26.53 15.94 -5.95
N GLU A 142 -26.71 15.54 -4.69
CA GLU A 142 -25.64 15.54 -3.71
C GLU A 142 -24.85 14.25 -3.91
N ARG A 143 -23.63 14.38 -4.45
CA ARG A 143 -22.59 13.36 -4.32
C ARG A 143 -22.38 13.18 -2.82
N LYS A 144 -23.18 12.33 -2.17
CA LYS A 144 -22.92 11.91 -0.80
C LYS A 144 -21.56 11.25 -0.87
N SER A 145 -20.54 11.92 -0.32
CA SER A 145 -19.36 11.23 0.13
C SER A 145 -19.87 10.02 0.89
N GLU A 146 -19.30 8.84 0.65
CA GLU A 146 -19.50 7.77 1.62
C GLU A 146 -19.17 8.37 3.00
N GLU A 147 -19.87 7.97 4.06
CA GLU A 147 -19.32 8.16 5.40
C GLU A 147 -18.05 7.31 5.40
N ILE A 148 -16.97 7.89 4.87
CA ILE A 148 -15.63 7.35 4.93
C ILE A 148 -15.38 7.35 6.43
N SER A 149 -15.44 6.17 7.02
CA SER A 149 -15.15 6.03 8.44
C SER A 149 -13.77 6.64 8.67
N GLU A 150 -13.51 7.19 9.86
CA GLU A 150 -12.17 7.70 10.18
C GLU A 150 -11.08 6.62 9.95
N ASP A 151 -11.47 5.34 9.93
CA ASP A 151 -10.64 4.17 9.61
C ASP A 151 -10.35 3.97 8.10
N ASP A 152 -11.17 4.52 7.19
CA ASP A 152 -11.03 4.35 5.72
C ASP A 152 -10.15 5.43 5.06
N PHE A 153 -9.95 6.58 5.72
CA PHE A 153 -8.99 7.62 5.29
C PHE A 153 -7.53 7.22 5.58
N ASP A 154 -7.32 6.31 6.54
CA ASP A 154 -6.01 5.73 6.90
C ASP A 154 -5.47 4.77 5.82
N ASP A 155 -6.30 4.35 4.87
CA ASP A 155 -5.96 3.35 3.85
C ASP A 155 -5.04 3.91 2.73
N ASP A 156 -5.02 5.24 2.51
CA ASP A 156 -4.23 5.84 1.41
C ASP A 156 -2.76 6.13 1.78
N MET A 157 -2.43 6.35 3.07
CA MET A 157 -1.03 6.47 3.55
C MET A 157 -0.43 5.13 4.00
N THR A 158 -1.26 4.17 4.40
CA THR A 158 -0.80 2.80 4.75
C THR A 158 -0.50 1.96 3.51
N LEU A 159 -1.07 2.27 2.34
CA LEU A 159 -0.71 1.62 1.07
C LEU A 159 0.80 1.67 0.78
N TYR A 160 1.42 2.77 1.20
CA TYR A 160 2.83 3.03 0.97
C TYR A 160 3.75 2.30 1.96
N THR A 161 3.28 1.86 3.13
CA THR A 161 4.15 1.30 4.19
C THR A 161 3.73 -0.09 4.71
N SER A 162 2.57 -0.61 4.30
CA SER A 162 1.99 -1.81 4.92
C SER A 162 2.50 -3.15 4.36
N PHE A 163 2.94 -3.20 3.10
CA PHE A 163 3.36 -4.46 2.48
C PHE A 163 4.79 -4.81 2.87
N LYS A 164 4.94 -5.73 3.82
CA LYS A 164 6.24 -6.31 4.20
C LYS A 164 6.65 -7.51 3.34
N THR A 165 5.71 -8.15 2.63
CA THR A 165 5.93 -9.35 1.82
C THR A 165 5.08 -9.35 0.56
N ILE A 166 5.46 -10.16 -0.44
CA ILE A 166 4.63 -10.40 -1.64
C ILE A 166 3.27 -10.99 -1.27
N ASN A 167 3.23 -11.89 -0.28
CA ASN A 167 1.98 -12.42 0.26
C ASN A 167 1.09 -11.29 0.76
N GLY A 168 1.62 -10.40 1.61
CA GLY A 168 0.86 -9.26 2.15
C GLY A 168 0.26 -8.39 1.06
N LEU A 169 1.01 -8.16 -0.02
CA LEU A 169 0.51 -7.44 -1.19
C LEU A 169 -0.66 -8.17 -1.87
N LEU A 170 -0.57 -9.48 -2.06
CA LEU A 170 -1.65 -10.27 -2.65
C LEU A 170 -2.86 -10.43 -1.71
N TYR A 171 -2.66 -10.42 -0.40
CA TYR A 171 -3.74 -10.43 0.59
C TYR A 171 -4.49 -9.10 0.68
N SER A 172 -3.88 -8.00 0.21
CA SER A 172 -4.42 -6.64 0.29
C SER A 172 -5.87 -6.54 -0.20
N SER A 173 -6.67 -5.68 0.43
CA SER A 173 -8.03 -5.34 -0.01
C SER A 173 -8.06 -4.83 -1.47
N TYR A 174 -6.95 -4.29 -1.96
CA TYR A 174 -6.77 -3.77 -3.31
C TYR A 174 -6.74 -4.84 -4.40
N LEU A 175 -6.50 -6.11 -4.05
CA LEU A 175 -6.62 -7.24 -4.97
C LEU A 175 -7.93 -8.01 -4.70
N PRO A 176 -8.96 -7.85 -5.55
CA PRO A 176 -10.21 -8.61 -5.41
C PRO A 176 -9.97 -10.12 -5.52
N ILE A 177 -10.72 -10.90 -4.76
CA ILE A 177 -10.62 -12.37 -4.81
C ILE A 177 -10.97 -12.90 -6.20
N GLU A 178 -11.95 -12.29 -6.89
CA GLU A 178 -12.33 -12.62 -8.27
C GLU A 178 -11.16 -12.47 -9.25
N SER A 179 -10.31 -11.46 -9.09
CA SER A 179 -9.11 -11.30 -9.92
C SER A 179 -8.16 -12.49 -9.78
N LEU A 180 -7.98 -13.00 -8.55
CA LEU A 180 -7.21 -14.22 -8.29
C LEU A 180 -7.88 -15.47 -8.89
N ARG A 181 -9.21 -15.60 -8.78
CA ARG A 181 -9.96 -16.73 -9.35
C ARG A 181 -9.81 -16.80 -10.86
N VAL A 182 -9.97 -15.65 -11.52
CA VAL A 182 -9.82 -15.53 -12.97
C VAL A 182 -8.39 -15.85 -13.38
N PHE A 183 -7.40 -15.30 -12.67
CA PHE A 183 -5.98 -15.58 -12.90
C PHE A 183 -5.64 -17.08 -12.78
N LEU A 184 -6.09 -17.74 -11.72
CA LEU A 184 -5.80 -19.17 -11.51
C LEU A 184 -6.49 -20.04 -12.57
N THR A 185 -7.76 -19.77 -12.86
CA THR A 185 -8.51 -20.51 -13.88
C THR A 185 -7.84 -20.41 -15.25
N LYS A 186 -7.32 -19.22 -15.62
CA LYS A 186 -6.55 -19.03 -16.86
C LYS A 186 -5.27 -19.86 -16.93
N ASN A 187 -4.67 -20.14 -15.78
CA ASN A 187 -3.47 -20.94 -15.64
C ASN A 187 -3.77 -22.42 -15.36
N ASN A 188 -5.01 -22.87 -15.61
CA ASN A 188 -5.48 -24.25 -15.38
C ASN A 188 -5.35 -24.72 -13.93
N ILE A 189 -5.47 -23.79 -12.98
CA ILE A 189 -5.45 -24.08 -11.55
C ILE A 189 -6.87 -23.86 -11.01
N ASN A 190 -7.30 -24.72 -10.08
CA ASN A 190 -8.61 -24.60 -9.47
C ASN A 190 -8.76 -23.24 -8.74
N GLY A 191 -9.64 -22.37 -9.25
CA GLY A 191 -9.99 -21.06 -8.72
C GLY A 191 -10.96 -21.07 -7.53
N GLU A 192 -11.30 -22.22 -6.96
CA GLU A 192 -12.15 -22.32 -5.78
C GLU A 192 -11.35 -22.24 -4.47
N GLY A 193 -11.98 -21.72 -3.42
CA GLY A 193 -11.41 -21.59 -2.07
C GLY A 193 -11.47 -20.18 -1.51
N SER A 194 -10.93 -20.02 -0.31
CA SER A 194 -10.74 -18.70 0.32
C SER A 194 -9.62 -17.93 -0.38
N LYS A 195 -9.56 -16.61 -0.19
CA LYS A 195 -8.46 -15.78 -0.74
C LYS A 195 -7.09 -16.31 -0.33
N LYS A 196 -6.99 -16.85 0.89
CA LYS A 196 -5.78 -17.49 1.42
C LYS A 196 -5.35 -18.69 0.58
N ASP A 197 -6.31 -19.55 0.27
CA ASP A 197 -6.06 -20.77 -0.51
C ASP A 197 -5.65 -20.42 -1.95
N LEU A 198 -6.30 -19.42 -2.55
CA LEU A 198 -5.97 -18.97 -3.91
C LEU A 198 -4.57 -18.35 -3.98
N ILE A 199 -4.19 -17.54 -3.00
CA ILE A 199 -2.83 -16.98 -2.93
C ILE A 199 -1.80 -18.09 -2.74
N ASN A 200 -2.07 -19.07 -1.89
CA ASN A 200 -1.16 -20.19 -1.70
C ASN A 200 -1.01 -21.03 -2.98
N LYS A 201 -2.13 -21.29 -3.67
CA LYS A 201 -2.11 -21.96 -4.98
C LYS A 201 -1.27 -21.19 -6.00
N ALA A 202 -1.44 -19.88 -6.08
CA ALA A 202 -0.68 -19.03 -6.99
C ALA A 202 0.82 -19.04 -6.66
N LEU A 203 1.19 -18.86 -5.40
CA LEU A 203 2.59 -18.66 -4.99
C LEU A 203 3.40 -19.94 -4.79
N TYR A 204 2.76 -21.04 -4.37
CA TYR A 204 3.47 -22.23 -3.87
C TYR A 204 3.06 -23.52 -4.54
N ASP A 205 1.77 -23.69 -4.89
CA ASP A 205 1.31 -24.93 -5.51
C ASP A 205 1.39 -24.89 -7.05
N SER A 206 1.66 -23.73 -7.63
CA SER A 206 1.81 -23.54 -9.07
C SER A 206 3.26 -23.39 -9.51
N ASN A 207 3.52 -23.66 -10.79
CA ASN A 207 4.79 -23.36 -11.44
C ASN A 207 4.84 -21.95 -12.06
N ILE A 208 3.93 -21.05 -11.67
CA ILE A 208 3.87 -19.70 -12.22
C ILE A 208 4.95 -18.83 -11.56
N LYS A 209 5.66 -18.06 -12.37
CA LYS A 209 6.70 -17.15 -11.88
C LYS A 209 6.08 -15.94 -11.17
N LEU A 210 6.74 -15.43 -10.14
CA LEU A 210 6.28 -14.25 -9.39
C LEU A 210 6.11 -13.03 -10.28
N GLU A 211 7.01 -12.84 -11.25
CA GLU A 211 6.94 -11.75 -12.22
C GLU A 211 5.65 -11.79 -13.01
N GLU A 212 5.22 -13.00 -13.42
CA GLU A 212 4.01 -13.21 -14.19
C GLU A 212 2.75 -13.02 -13.35
N ILE A 213 2.75 -13.48 -12.10
CA ILE A 213 1.68 -13.22 -11.13
C ILE A 213 1.50 -11.71 -10.96
N MET A 214 2.58 -10.98 -10.70
CA MET A 214 2.56 -9.53 -10.50
C MET A 214 2.14 -8.78 -11.75
N ASP A 215 2.60 -9.20 -12.93
CA ASP A 215 2.25 -8.57 -14.19
C ASP A 215 0.77 -8.73 -14.54
N GLN A 216 0.18 -9.90 -14.29
CA GLN A 216 -1.22 -10.15 -14.64
C GLN A 216 -2.21 -9.59 -13.61
N LEU A 217 -1.84 -9.51 -12.33
CA LEU A 217 -2.77 -9.11 -11.27
C LEU A 217 -2.80 -7.61 -10.99
N PHE A 218 -1.76 -6.86 -11.38
CA PHE A 218 -1.62 -5.46 -11.02
C PHE A 218 -1.40 -4.55 -12.22
N SER A 219 -2.03 -3.37 -12.21
CA SER A 219 -1.80 -2.32 -13.21
C SER A 219 -0.43 -1.68 -13.04
N LYS A 220 0.08 -1.02 -14.09
CA LYS A 220 1.37 -0.32 -13.98
C LYS A 220 1.26 0.80 -12.95
N ALA A 221 0.21 1.62 -13.02
CA ALA A 221 -0.01 2.72 -12.10
C ALA A 221 -0.04 2.26 -10.63
N PHE A 222 -0.73 1.16 -10.33
CA PHE A 222 -0.73 0.59 -8.97
C PHE A 222 0.67 0.15 -8.51
N LEU A 223 1.44 -0.47 -9.40
CA LEU A 223 2.83 -0.83 -9.10
C LEU A 223 3.73 0.40 -8.88
N GLN A 224 3.42 1.53 -9.52
CA GLN A 224 4.10 2.80 -9.25
C GLN A 224 3.78 3.33 -7.85
N ASP A 225 2.54 3.20 -7.39
CA ASP A 225 2.14 3.55 -6.03
C ASP A 225 2.89 2.68 -5.00
N ILE A 226 2.97 1.37 -5.23
CA ILE A 226 3.79 0.48 -4.40
C ILE A 226 5.25 0.95 -4.37
N CYS A 227 5.81 1.38 -5.51
CA CYS A 227 7.19 1.87 -5.56
C CYS A 227 7.40 3.14 -4.73
N ILE A 228 6.46 4.09 -4.79
CA ILE A 228 6.48 5.30 -3.97
C ILE A 228 6.58 4.91 -2.49
N GLY A 229 5.77 3.92 -2.10
CA GLY A 229 5.72 3.49 -0.72
C GLY A 229 6.95 2.77 -0.22
N LEU A 230 7.46 1.87 -1.04
CA LEU A 230 8.71 1.18 -0.77
C LEU A 230 9.95 2.10 -0.87
N GLN A 231 9.76 3.38 -1.23
CA GLN A 231 10.80 4.38 -1.47
C GLN A 231 11.81 3.89 -2.52
N ILE A 232 11.30 3.30 -3.60
CA ILE A 232 12.08 2.82 -4.74
C ILE A 232 11.67 3.56 -6.02
N PRO A 233 12.53 3.62 -7.06
CA PRO A 233 12.20 4.33 -8.30
C PRO A 233 10.94 3.80 -8.98
N LYS A 234 9.95 4.68 -9.22
CA LYS A 234 8.64 4.37 -9.83
C LYS A 234 8.59 4.45 -11.37
N SER A 235 9.62 4.98 -12.03
CA SER A 235 9.65 5.17 -13.48
C SER A 235 10.14 3.92 -14.23
N GLY A 236 9.82 3.80 -15.53
CA GLY A 236 10.27 2.68 -16.37
C GLY A 236 9.13 1.85 -16.95
N ILE A 237 9.49 0.75 -17.62
CA ILE A 237 8.50 -0.22 -18.12
C ILE A 237 7.98 -1.10 -16.98
N LYS A 238 6.78 -1.67 -17.13
CA LYS A 238 6.11 -2.43 -16.07
C LYS A 238 6.98 -3.58 -15.52
N ALA A 239 7.66 -4.32 -16.40
CA ALA A 239 8.59 -5.39 -16.00
C ALA A 239 9.76 -4.90 -15.12
N GLU A 240 10.31 -3.71 -15.37
CA GLU A 240 11.36 -3.13 -14.53
C GLU A 240 10.84 -2.76 -13.15
N ILE A 241 9.63 -2.20 -13.10
CA ILE A 241 8.94 -1.82 -11.86
C ILE A 241 8.70 -3.09 -11.01
N ILE A 242 8.15 -4.15 -11.61
CA ILE A 242 7.94 -5.45 -10.96
C ILE A 242 9.25 -5.99 -10.38
N ASN A 243 10.32 -6.02 -11.18
CA ASN A 243 11.62 -6.51 -10.72
C ASN A 243 12.18 -5.73 -9.52
N ARG A 244 11.94 -4.42 -9.43
CA ARG A 244 12.35 -3.62 -8.26
C ARG A 244 11.52 -3.96 -7.03
N ILE A 245 10.21 -4.15 -7.20
CA ILE A 245 9.31 -4.55 -6.11
C ILE A 245 9.71 -5.92 -5.57
N LEU A 246 9.92 -6.92 -6.44
CA LEU A 246 10.31 -8.28 -6.06
C LEU A 246 11.68 -8.32 -5.34
N LYS A 247 12.61 -7.43 -5.69
CA LYS A 247 13.90 -7.29 -4.97
C LYS A 247 13.76 -6.70 -3.57
N LYS A 248 12.70 -5.94 -3.32
CA LYS A 248 12.47 -5.21 -2.06
C LYS A 248 11.55 -5.96 -1.11
N LEU A 249 10.57 -6.68 -1.65
CA LEU A 249 9.59 -7.44 -0.89
C LEU A 249 9.96 -8.93 -0.85
N PRO A 250 10.29 -9.49 0.32
CA PRO A 250 10.52 -10.93 0.44
C PRO A 250 9.23 -11.73 0.20
N LEU A 251 9.39 -12.95 -0.31
CA LEU A 251 8.34 -13.96 -0.28
C LEU A 251 8.26 -14.52 1.14
N GLN A 252 7.06 -14.70 1.69
CA GLN A 252 6.93 -15.25 3.03
C GLN A 252 7.23 -16.75 3.00
N GLU A 253 8.19 -17.22 3.79
CA GLU A 253 8.39 -18.65 3.97
C GLU A 253 7.19 -19.29 4.67
N ILE A 254 6.56 -20.28 4.03
CA ILE A 254 5.59 -21.13 4.72
C ILE A 254 6.39 -22.05 5.63
N LYS A 255 6.22 -21.90 6.95
CA LYS A 255 6.60 -22.95 7.90
C LYS A 255 5.68 -24.14 7.66
N THR A 256 6.07 -25.03 6.74
CA THR A 256 5.40 -26.32 6.63
C THR A 256 5.60 -27.05 7.97
N PRO A 257 4.55 -27.61 8.59
CA PRO A 257 4.74 -28.52 9.71
C PRO A 257 5.65 -29.64 9.20
N LYS A 258 6.77 -29.87 9.91
CA LYS A 258 7.67 -30.99 9.62
C LYS A 258 6.85 -32.27 9.65
N ILE A 259 6.53 -32.81 8.48
CA ILE A 259 6.17 -34.21 8.35
C ILE A 259 7.46 -34.94 8.69
N VAL A 260 7.54 -35.44 9.92
CA VAL A 260 8.56 -36.39 10.33
C VAL A 260 8.30 -37.64 9.50
N LYS A 261 8.98 -37.76 8.36
CA LYS A 261 9.14 -39.05 7.71
C LYS A 261 9.96 -39.91 8.68
N LYS A 262 9.25 -40.80 9.40
CA LYS A 262 9.85 -41.99 10.01
C LYS A 262 10.37 -42.83 8.85
N GLU A 263 11.66 -42.75 8.58
CA GLU A 263 12.49 -43.79 7.95
C GLU A 263 13.87 -43.21 7.69
N GLU A 264 14.78 -43.51 8.61
CA GLU A 264 16.19 -43.90 8.37
C GLU A 264 16.89 -43.99 9.73
N ILE A 265 16.52 -45.01 10.49
CA ILE A 265 17.43 -45.65 11.44
C ILE A 265 18.04 -46.79 10.64
N ILE A 266 19.30 -46.62 10.21
CA ILE A 266 20.39 -47.62 10.15
C ILE A 266 21.47 -47.12 9.17
N ALA A 267 22.71 -47.16 9.66
CA ALA A 267 23.99 -47.11 8.95
C ALA A 267 24.54 -45.73 8.52
N SER A 268 25.38 -45.14 9.37
CA SER A 268 26.84 -45.30 9.17
C SER A 268 27.62 -44.60 10.30
N VAL A 269 28.19 -45.45 11.15
CA VAL A 269 29.24 -45.11 12.10
C VAL A 269 30.58 -45.20 11.37
N GLY A 270 31.43 -44.19 11.55
CA GLY A 270 32.87 -44.31 11.39
C GLY A 270 33.46 -43.53 10.22
N SER A 271 34.09 -42.40 10.51
CA SER A 271 35.57 -42.31 10.55
C SER A 271 36.02 -40.87 10.73
N SER A 272 36.76 -40.66 11.81
CA SER A 272 37.55 -39.47 12.09
C SER A 272 38.70 -39.34 11.10
N ALA A 273 38.89 -38.15 10.53
CA ALA A 273 40.20 -37.71 10.06
C ALA A 273 40.29 -36.19 10.20
N VAL A 274 41.25 -35.79 11.03
CA VAL A 274 41.70 -34.42 11.27
C VAL A 274 42.49 -33.97 10.05
N GLU A 275 42.14 -32.84 9.44
CA GLU A 275 43.06 -32.13 8.54
C GLU A 275 43.10 -30.63 8.81
N VAL A 276 44.32 -30.17 9.04
CA VAL A 276 44.75 -28.83 9.43
C VAL A 276 44.79 -27.94 8.19
N SER A 277 43.90 -26.95 8.09
CA SER A 277 43.95 -25.94 7.03
C SER A 277 44.67 -24.67 7.48
N LYS A 278 45.73 -24.35 6.76
CA LYS A 278 46.65 -23.22 6.94
C LYS A 278 45.95 -21.85 6.90
N GLU A 279 46.25 -21.05 7.91
CA GLU A 279 45.84 -19.67 8.11
C GLU A 279 46.53 -18.75 7.08
N ARG A 280 45.74 -18.03 6.26
CA ARG A 280 46.22 -16.89 5.45
C ARG A 280 45.77 -15.60 6.11
N VAL A 281 46.74 -14.88 6.66
CA VAL A 281 46.60 -13.51 7.17
C VAL A 281 46.08 -12.60 6.06
N LYS A 282 44.85 -12.09 6.21
CA LYS A 282 44.31 -10.98 5.39
C LYS A 282 44.48 -9.68 6.17
N ILE A 283 45.22 -8.75 5.57
CA ILE A 283 45.40 -7.37 6.03
C ILE A 283 44.01 -6.72 6.22
N PRO A 284 43.72 -6.09 7.37
CA PRO A 284 42.39 -5.52 7.65
C PRO A 284 42.14 -4.30 6.76
N LYS A 285 41.03 -4.33 6.02
CA LYS A 285 40.48 -3.12 5.38
C LYS A 285 40.03 -2.14 6.48
N PRO A 286 40.18 -0.82 6.27
CA PRO A 286 39.77 0.18 7.24
C PRO A 286 38.29 -0.02 7.63
N PRO A 287 37.93 0.16 8.92
CA PRO A 287 36.59 -0.13 9.40
C PRO A 287 35.60 0.76 8.67
N LYS A 288 34.71 0.12 7.90
CA LYS A 288 33.49 0.78 7.42
C LYS A 288 32.75 1.35 8.63
N PRO A 289 32.15 2.56 8.55
CA PRO A 289 31.41 3.14 9.66
C PRO A 289 30.40 2.11 10.18
N ARG A 290 30.60 1.68 11.44
CA ARG A 290 29.71 0.72 12.08
C ARG A 290 28.30 1.30 12.03
N LYS A 291 27.38 0.60 11.35
CA LYS A 291 25.94 0.83 11.54
C LYS A 291 25.69 0.69 13.03
N ILE A 292 25.35 1.79 13.69
CA ILE A 292 24.91 1.80 15.08
C ILE A 292 23.70 0.87 15.14
N SER A 293 23.73 -0.13 16.00
CA SER A 293 22.57 -1.03 16.17
C SER A 293 21.38 -0.19 16.64
N ASP A 294 20.19 -0.50 16.11
CA ASP A 294 18.97 0.26 16.43
C ASP A 294 18.65 0.26 17.95
N GLU A 295 19.19 -0.71 18.69
CA GLU A 295 19.13 -0.79 20.17
C GLU A 295 19.87 0.33 20.88
N ILE A 296 20.96 0.86 20.33
CA ILE A 296 21.71 1.96 20.96
C ILE A 296 20.94 3.29 20.84
N LEU A 297 19.99 3.40 19.90
CA LEU A 297 19.37 4.68 19.57
C LEU A 297 18.38 5.17 20.63
N TYR A 298 17.59 4.28 21.24
CA TYR A 298 16.60 4.62 22.28
C TYR A 298 17.10 4.33 23.71
N GLU A 299 18.31 3.81 23.87
CA GLU A 299 18.93 3.67 25.19
C GLU A 299 19.53 4.99 25.71
N ASP A 300 19.87 5.90 24.77
CA ASP A 300 20.37 7.25 25.02
C ASP A 300 19.27 8.27 24.70
N PRO A 301 18.68 8.93 25.72
CA PRO A 301 17.58 9.87 25.53
C PRO A 301 17.92 11.03 24.59
N GLU A 302 19.13 11.56 24.64
CA GLU A 302 19.54 12.72 23.83
C GLU A 302 19.64 12.34 22.35
N ARG A 303 20.15 11.14 22.05
CA ARG A 303 20.16 10.61 20.67
C ARG A 303 18.76 10.35 20.16
N PHE A 304 17.89 9.79 20.99
CA PHE A 304 16.53 9.48 20.58
C PHE A 304 15.70 10.76 20.35
N VAL A 305 15.83 11.76 21.22
CA VAL A 305 15.29 13.11 21.02
C VAL A 305 15.83 13.74 19.74
N GLY A 306 17.13 13.58 19.45
CA GLY A 306 17.75 14.04 18.22
C GLY A 306 17.20 13.35 16.97
N TYR A 307 16.84 12.07 17.07
CA TYR A 307 16.16 11.33 16.01
C TYR A 307 14.73 11.85 15.79
N LEU A 308 13.94 11.99 16.86
CA LEU A 308 12.56 12.48 16.77
C LEU A 308 12.47 13.89 16.17
N LYS A 309 13.38 14.80 16.53
CA LYS A 309 13.45 16.16 15.95
C LYS A 309 13.62 16.17 14.42
N LYS A 310 14.23 15.12 13.84
CA LYS A 310 14.46 15.03 12.39
C LYS A 310 13.22 14.59 11.61
N LEU A 311 12.19 14.07 12.28
CA LEU A 311 11.01 13.49 11.63
C LEU A 311 10.10 14.55 10.96
N LYS A 312 10.15 15.80 11.43
CA LYS A 312 9.45 16.96 10.85
C LYS A 312 8.03 16.63 10.32
N PRO A 313 7.08 16.28 11.21
CA PRO A 313 5.68 16.07 10.83
C PRO A 313 5.14 17.29 10.08
N VAL A 314 4.30 17.04 9.06
CA VAL A 314 3.49 18.10 8.43
C VAL A 314 2.46 18.57 9.46
N LYS A 315 2.02 19.84 9.38
CA LYS A 315 1.08 20.45 10.32
C LYS A 315 -0.09 19.51 10.65
N PRO A 316 -0.13 18.93 11.86
CA PRO A 316 -1.11 17.94 12.25
C PRO A 316 -2.45 18.64 12.50
N LYS A 317 -3.54 17.96 12.15
CA LYS A 317 -4.90 18.45 12.41
C LYS A 317 -5.27 18.34 13.89
N ASP A 318 -4.82 17.28 14.55
CA ASP A 318 -5.08 16.99 15.97
C ASP A 318 -3.98 16.08 16.57
N GLU A 319 -4.14 15.74 17.86
CA GLU A 319 -3.23 14.85 18.60
C GLU A 319 -3.20 13.44 18.02
N SER A 320 -4.35 12.91 17.57
CA SER A 320 -4.46 11.56 17.01
C SER A 320 -3.61 11.41 15.74
N TYR A 321 -3.65 12.39 14.84
CA TYR A 321 -2.81 12.42 13.64
C TYR A 321 -1.32 12.43 13.99
N LEU A 322 -0.92 13.23 15.00
CA LEU A 322 0.48 13.30 15.44
C LEU A 322 0.92 11.97 16.08
N GLU A 323 0.06 11.34 16.87
CA GLU A 323 0.23 10.00 17.46
C GLU A 323 0.43 8.94 16.37
N GLN A 324 -0.47 8.86 15.38
CA GLN A 324 -0.34 7.93 14.26
C GLN A 324 0.94 8.14 13.46
N PHE A 325 1.30 9.38 13.14
CA PHE A 325 2.51 9.70 12.38
C PHE A 325 3.79 9.25 13.11
N ILE A 326 3.92 9.62 14.39
CA ILE A 326 5.10 9.27 15.19
C ILE A 326 5.12 7.76 15.47
N TYR A 327 3.98 7.15 15.78
CA TYR A 327 3.87 5.70 15.99
C TYR A 327 4.32 4.94 14.74
N GLY A 328 3.81 5.30 13.55
CA GLY A 328 4.15 4.62 12.30
C GLY A 328 5.66 4.65 12.01
N ILE A 329 6.31 5.78 12.22
CA ILE A 329 7.76 5.91 12.02
C ILE A 329 8.53 5.08 13.04
N LEU A 330 8.15 5.14 14.31
CA LEU A 330 8.81 4.38 15.37
C LEU A 330 8.60 2.88 15.18
N TYR A 331 7.39 2.45 14.85
CA TYR A 331 7.07 1.06 14.58
C TYR A 331 7.81 0.54 13.34
N ALA A 332 7.93 1.34 12.28
CA ALA A 332 8.74 0.97 11.11
C ALA A 332 10.22 0.76 11.47
N LYS A 333 10.75 1.52 12.43
CA LYS A 333 12.15 1.47 12.82
C LYS A 333 12.47 0.42 13.89
N PHE A 334 11.59 0.24 14.87
CA PHE A 334 11.83 -0.59 16.05
C PHE A 334 10.88 -1.79 16.17
N ASN A 335 9.92 -1.92 15.25
CA ASN A 335 8.98 -3.04 15.10
C ASN A 335 8.22 -3.34 16.41
N GLU A 336 8.15 -4.61 16.81
CA GLU A 336 7.40 -5.13 17.98
C GLU A 336 7.81 -4.50 19.32
N LYS A 337 8.91 -3.75 19.36
CA LYS A 337 9.30 -2.97 20.54
C LYS A 337 8.37 -1.78 20.76
N VAL A 338 7.65 -1.30 19.74
CA VAL A 338 6.72 -0.18 19.87
C VAL A 338 5.33 -0.70 20.20
N LYS A 339 4.71 -0.19 21.28
CA LYS A 339 3.35 -0.55 21.69
C LYS A 339 2.54 0.71 21.98
N LEU A 340 1.23 0.51 22.09
CA LEU A 340 0.28 1.54 22.50
C LEU A 340 -0.14 1.28 23.95
N GLN A 341 -0.06 2.29 24.79
CA GLN A 341 -0.49 2.27 26.19
C GLN A 341 -1.79 3.05 26.31
N GLU A 342 -2.87 2.39 26.73
CA GLU A 342 -4.19 3.01 26.83
C GLU A 342 -4.25 4.07 27.94
N LYS A 343 -4.80 5.24 27.62
CA LYS A 343 -5.08 6.32 28.59
C LYS A 343 -6.34 5.98 29.36
N GLY A 344 -6.19 5.56 30.61
CA GLY A 344 -7.32 5.31 31.50
C GLY A 344 -8.03 6.61 31.90
N ARG A 345 -9.00 7.10 31.11
CA ARG A 345 -10.23 7.80 31.58
C ARG A 345 -11.16 8.27 30.45
N ARG A 346 -12.42 7.81 30.56
CA ARG A 346 -13.71 8.32 30.00
C ARG A 346 -13.75 8.68 28.50
N GLY A 347 -14.25 7.71 27.72
CA GLY A 347 -15.16 7.97 26.59
C GLY A 347 -14.51 8.15 25.21
N LYS A 348 -13.19 8.28 25.12
CA LYS A 348 -12.43 8.19 23.86
C LYS A 348 -11.12 7.43 24.13
N SER A 349 -10.91 6.32 23.43
CA SER A 349 -9.66 5.55 23.50
C SER A 349 -8.53 6.41 22.96
N ARG A 350 -7.67 6.92 23.85
CA ARG A 350 -6.43 7.61 23.47
C ARG A 350 -5.25 6.78 23.94
N TYR A 351 -4.16 6.76 23.17
CA TYR A 351 -3.03 5.90 23.42
C TYR A 351 -1.73 6.69 23.49
N ASP A 352 -0.85 6.33 24.43
CA ASP A 352 0.55 6.77 24.42
C ASP A 352 1.42 5.76 23.72
N ILE A 353 2.51 6.23 23.12
CA ILE A 353 3.45 5.35 22.43
C ILE A 353 4.50 4.91 23.44
N THR A 354 4.71 3.60 23.57
CA THR A 354 5.80 3.05 24.36
C THR A 354 6.82 2.37 23.46
N LEU A 355 8.09 2.38 23.85
CA LEU A 355 9.17 1.74 23.13
C LEU A 355 10.01 0.87 24.07
N ALA A 356 10.10 -0.41 23.71
CA ALA A 356 10.77 -1.50 24.41
C ALA A 356 10.41 -1.61 25.91
N ASP A 357 9.21 -1.16 26.28
CA ASP A 357 8.77 -1.00 27.67
C ASP A 357 9.73 -0.14 28.52
N LYS A 358 10.53 0.73 27.87
CA LYS A 358 11.56 1.58 28.51
C LYS A 358 11.31 3.07 28.29
N VAL A 359 10.66 3.44 27.20
CA VAL A 359 10.39 4.84 26.86
C VAL A 359 8.89 4.99 26.72
N ILE A 360 8.35 6.08 27.26
CA ILE A 360 6.97 6.50 27.01
C ILE A 360 6.96 7.86 26.33
N ILE A 361 6.10 8.02 25.33
CA ILE A 361 6.01 9.20 24.48
C ILE A 361 4.56 9.70 24.51
N GLU A 362 4.37 10.87 25.11
CA GLU A 362 3.11 11.61 25.10
C GLU A 362 3.21 12.67 24.00
N LEU A 363 2.17 12.79 23.17
CA LEU A 363 2.14 13.76 22.10
C LEU A 363 1.04 14.79 22.31
N LYS A 364 1.35 16.06 22.01
CA LYS A 364 0.43 17.18 22.11
C LYS A 364 0.52 18.05 20.86
N VAL A 365 -0.63 18.40 20.29
CA VAL A 365 -0.75 19.53 19.38
C VAL A 365 -1.11 20.72 20.25
N ALA A 366 -0.10 21.48 20.66
CA ALA A 366 -0.29 22.49 21.69
C ALA A 366 -0.83 23.79 21.11
N THR A 367 -1.92 24.26 21.72
CA THR A 367 -2.46 25.61 21.54
C THR A 367 -2.39 26.43 22.83
N SER A 368 -1.98 25.83 23.96
CA SER A 368 -1.92 26.49 25.28
C SER A 368 -0.92 25.84 26.25
N LYS A 369 -0.49 26.61 27.27
CA LYS A 369 0.36 26.13 28.39
C LYS A 369 -0.31 25.02 29.22
N THR A 370 -1.64 25.01 29.29
CA THR A 370 -2.41 24.02 30.05
C THR A 370 -2.30 22.63 29.43
N THR A 371 -2.38 22.54 28.10
CA THR A 371 -2.21 21.30 27.35
C THR A 371 -0.83 20.67 27.60
N ILE A 372 0.21 21.50 27.57
CA ILE A 372 1.59 21.08 27.84
C ILE A 372 1.73 20.59 29.29
N SER A 373 1.18 21.35 30.25
CA SER A 373 1.22 20.98 31.67
C SER A 373 0.49 19.65 31.95
N GLY A 374 -0.63 19.41 31.26
CA GLY A 374 -1.36 18.14 31.34
C GLY A 374 -0.54 16.96 30.84
N GLY A 375 0.13 17.10 29.69
CA GLY A 375 1.04 16.07 29.17
C GLY A 375 2.23 15.77 30.08
N LEU A 376 2.81 16.82 30.69
CA LEU A 376 3.89 16.64 31.68
C LEU A 376 3.41 15.90 32.93
N GLY A 377 2.23 16.22 33.45
CA GLY A 377 1.64 15.52 34.60
C GLY A 377 1.40 14.04 34.32
N GLN A 378 0.92 13.72 33.12
CA GLN A 378 0.71 12.35 32.69
C GLN A 378 2.01 11.55 32.56
N LEU A 379 3.05 12.12 31.94
CA LEU A 379 4.37 11.49 31.88
C LEU A 379 4.97 11.28 33.28
N GLN A 380 4.78 12.23 34.18
CA GLN A 380 5.27 12.09 35.54
C GLN A 380 4.57 10.94 36.27
N MET A 381 3.25 10.79 36.11
CA MET A 381 2.48 9.65 36.65
C MET A 381 3.03 8.31 36.14
N TYR A 382 3.30 8.18 34.84
CA TYR A 382 3.89 6.95 34.28
C TYR A 382 5.29 6.66 34.83
N LEU A 383 6.11 7.69 35.03
CA LEU A 383 7.47 7.54 35.54
C LEU A 383 7.51 7.27 37.05
N SER A 384 6.56 7.81 37.84
CA SER A 384 6.56 7.67 39.30
C SER A 384 5.73 6.50 39.81
N GLU A 385 4.55 6.26 39.25
CA GLU A 385 3.59 5.27 39.79
C GLU A 385 3.77 3.88 39.18
N GLN A 386 4.19 3.80 37.91
CA GLN A 386 4.35 2.51 37.24
C GLN A 386 5.79 2.00 37.28
N GLY A 387 6.80 2.90 37.34
CA GLY A 387 8.23 2.52 37.42
C GLY A 387 8.75 1.68 36.24
N VAL A 388 7.93 1.51 35.19
CA VAL A 388 8.23 0.66 34.02
C VAL A 388 9.17 1.40 33.07
N TYR A 389 9.01 2.71 32.92
CA TYR A 389 9.74 3.48 31.91
C TYR A 389 11.00 4.16 32.50
N LYS A 390 12.12 4.03 31.78
CA LYS A 390 13.41 4.66 32.07
C LYS A 390 13.34 6.19 31.90
N TYR A 391 12.61 6.67 30.90
CA TYR A 391 12.40 8.10 30.66
C TYR A 391 11.15 8.36 29.80
N GLY A 392 10.64 9.60 29.87
CA GLY A 392 9.48 10.06 29.14
C GLY A 392 9.84 11.10 28.08
N ILE A 393 9.08 11.18 27.00
CA ILE A 393 9.20 12.22 25.98
C ILE A 393 7.86 12.90 25.81
N LEU A 394 7.84 14.22 25.93
CA LEU A 394 6.74 15.06 25.48
C LEU A 394 7.07 15.58 24.08
N GLY A 395 6.37 15.05 23.07
CA GLY A 395 6.44 15.57 21.71
C GLY A 395 5.36 16.62 21.49
N VAL A 396 5.75 17.86 21.21
CA VAL A 396 4.83 18.98 21.02
C VAL A 396 4.94 19.47 19.58
N TYR A 397 3.82 19.48 18.85
CA TYR A 397 3.73 20.25 17.61
C TYR A 397 3.26 21.65 17.96
N ASP A 398 4.08 22.68 17.72
CA ASP A 398 3.81 24.04 18.18
C ASP A 398 4.38 25.12 17.26
N ASN A 399 3.49 25.94 16.69
CA ASN A 399 3.89 27.08 15.86
C ASN A 399 4.26 28.35 16.66
N SER A 400 4.17 28.31 17.99
CA SER A 400 4.13 29.51 18.85
C SER A 400 4.93 29.46 20.15
N THR A 401 5.23 28.29 20.75
CA THR A 401 5.87 28.29 22.08
C THR A 401 7.37 28.54 22.09
N SER A 402 7.79 29.28 23.12
CA SER A 402 9.11 29.86 23.24
C SER A 402 10.17 28.85 23.68
N LYS A 403 11.42 29.14 23.31
CA LYS A 403 12.63 28.37 23.66
C LYS A 403 12.81 28.11 25.18
N ASN A 404 12.10 28.83 26.05
CA ASN A 404 12.22 28.73 27.52
C ASN A 404 11.58 27.48 28.13
N LEU A 405 10.71 26.76 27.40
CA LEU A 405 10.03 25.56 27.93
C LEU A 405 10.99 24.39 28.22
N LYS A 406 12.04 24.23 27.39
CA LYS A 406 13.00 23.11 27.53
C LYS A 406 13.79 23.16 28.83
N SER A 407 14.24 24.35 29.24
CA SER A 407 15.02 24.53 30.47
C SER A 407 14.18 24.25 31.71
N GLN A 408 12.93 24.72 31.74
CA GLN A 408 12.00 24.53 32.86
C GLN A 408 11.61 23.06 33.06
N VAL A 409 11.46 22.30 31.97
CA VAL A 409 11.08 20.89 32.08
C VAL A 409 12.22 20.00 32.54
N LYS A 410 13.45 20.26 32.08
CA LYS A 410 14.62 19.50 32.55
C LYS A 410 14.88 19.69 34.04
N GLU A 411 14.69 20.91 34.55
CA GLU A 411 14.87 21.24 35.97
C GLU A 411 13.78 20.61 36.86
N LYS A 412 12.53 20.57 36.40
CA LYS A 412 11.38 20.12 37.20
C LYS A 412 11.01 18.64 37.04
N TYR A 413 11.30 18.02 35.89
CA TYR A 413 10.81 16.69 35.54
C TYR A 413 11.91 15.69 35.16
N GLY A 414 13.19 15.99 35.41
CA GLY A 414 14.34 15.06 35.43
C GLY A 414 14.47 14.13 34.22
N ASN A 415 13.75 13.01 34.23
CA ASN A 415 13.72 11.99 33.19
C ASN A 415 12.68 12.28 32.07
N VAL A 416 12.18 13.51 31.97
CA VAL A 416 11.28 13.92 30.88
C VAL A 416 12.04 14.82 29.89
N PHE A 417 11.94 14.47 28.62
CA PHE A 417 12.55 15.19 27.50
C PHE A 417 11.49 15.84 26.62
N ILE A 418 11.80 16.98 26.00
CA ILE A 418 10.88 17.67 25.09
C ILE A 418 11.42 17.67 23.66
N VAL A 419 10.56 17.21 22.76
CA VAL A 419 10.69 17.43 21.32
C VAL A 419 9.66 18.48 20.92
N ILE A 420 10.08 19.51 20.20
CA ILE A 420 9.17 20.52 19.62
C ILE A 420 9.36 20.42 18.11
N TRP A 421 8.26 20.21 17.38
CA TRP A 421 8.19 20.22 15.93
C TRP A 421 7.58 21.50 15.41
#